data_AF-A0A2N8TGK6-F1
#
_entry.id   AF-A0A2N8TGK6-F1
#
_cell.length_a   1.000
_cell.length_b   1.000
_cell.length_c   1.000
_cell.angle_alpha   90.00
_cell.angle_beta   90.00
_cell.angle_gamma   90.00
#
_symmetry.space_group_name_H-M   'P 1'
#
loop_
_entity.id
_entity.type
_entity.pdbx_description
1 polymer ?
#
loop_
_entity_poly.entity_id
_entity_poly.type
_entity_poly.pdbx_seq_one_letter_code
_entity_poly.pdbx_strand_id
1 'polypeptide(L)'
;MGAVSRDPYPEVPVPRPFPRARLRSTAAVFTTMSALAATSLGTGPSAAETDSAAPCALTRTDAHHSEGLDTWNTAYPRPARSLDAVMVFLSFPDSHPLTTPQELTADHFPATTRFFERASYGRFTLRPHSLRHWVQMPQPSTAYAIQRDWSPGRRAAYLRDALSVADPQVDFSRYDVVYFVADPDAPGVDSDATKVVNLTSPLRADGTDLRRIVTVFEQHPPDRLVLAHETGHVFDLPDLYHRPVDGKGDWDTHVGDWDLMGSQFGLAPDLFAWHKWKLGWLDPQQVRCVRDAGPTRLTLEPLAAGPGVPTTGT
;
A
#
# COMPACT_ATOMS: atom_id res chain seq x y z
N MET A 1 5.36 -7.54 120.90
CA MET A 1 4.67 -6.51 121.72
C MET A 1 5.21 -5.15 121.30
N GLY A 2 4.33 -4.21 120.96
CA GLY A 2 4.63 -2.77 120.93
C GLY A 2 5.09 -2.19 119.59
N ALA A 3 4.23 -1.42 118.96
CA ALA A 3 4.40 -0.71 117.69
C ALA A 3 4.94 0.72 117.88
N VAL A 4 5.66 1.28 116.90
CA VAL A 4 5.78 2.73 116.57
C VAL A 4 6.22 2.82 115.09
N SER A 5 5.33 3.17 114.15
CA SER A 5 5.00 4.51 113.59
C SER A 5 5.94 5.03 112.49
N ARG A 6 5.27 5.27 111.34
CA ARG A 6 5.53 6.00 110.08
C ARG A 6 6.69 7.00 110.00
N ASP A 7 7.43 6.91 108.89
CA ASP A 7 7.56 7.99 107.88
C ASP A 7 8.07 7.41 106.53
N PRO A 8 7.48 7.76 105.36
CA PRO A 8 8.03 7.38 104.06
C PRO A 8 9.00 8.45 103.52
N TYR A 9 10.23 8.04 103.22
CA TYR A 9 11.24 8.84 102.52
C TYR A 9 11.09 8.70 100.98
N PRO A 10 11.46 9.71 100.19
CA PRO A 10 11.00 9.89 98.82
C PRO A 10 11.64 8.94 97.79
N GLU A 11 10.84 8.60 96.78
CA GLU A 11 11.21 7.78 95.63
C GLU A 11 12.34 8.41 94.80
N VAL A 12 13.35 7.60 94.49
CA VAL A 12 14.47 7.95 93.60
C VAL A 12 14.03 7.78 92.14
N PRO A 13 14.24 8.76 91.24
CA PRO A 13 13.83 8.64 89.84
C PRO A 13 14.72 7.67 89.05
N VAL A 14 14.11 6.68 88.40
CA VAL A 14 14.76 5.84 87.38
C VAL A 14 14.71 6.57 86.02
N PRO A 15 15.84 6.78 85.31
CA PRO A 15 15.81 7.36 83.97
C PRO A 15 15.22 6.38 82.95
N ARG A 16 14.19 6.80 82.23
CA ARG A 16 13.71 6.15 81.00
C ARG A 16 14.62 6.54 79.82
N PRO A 17 15.10 5.61 78.98
CA PRO A 17 15.70 5.96 77.70
C PRO A 17 14.63 6.47 76.72
N PHE A 18 15.01 7.50 75.98
CA PHE A 18 14.21 8.36 75.11
C PHE A 18 13.43 7.66 73.99
N PRO A 19 12.31 8.26 73.52
CA PRO A 19 11.66 7.90 72.27
C PRO A 19 12.55 8.24 71.07
N ARG A 20 12.85 7.24 70.23
CA ARG A 20 13.40 7.43 68.88
C ARG A 20 12.32 8.08 68.00
N ALA A 21 12.42 9.39 67.80
CA ALA A 21 11.50 10.13 66.94
C ALA A 21 12.22 10.79 65.76
N ARG A 22 11.74 10.45 64.56
CA ARG A 22 11.47 11.38 63.44
C ARG A 22 12.62 11.96 62.59
N LEU A 23 13.75 11.27 62.45
CA LEU A 23 14.75 11.65 61.41
C LEU A 23 14.80 10.71 60.19
N ARG A 24 14.04 9.61 60.18
CA ARG A 24 14.00 8.68 59.02
C ARG A 24 12.93 9.01 57.97
N SER A 25 11.94 9.85 58.31
CA SER A 25 10.81 10.12 57.41
C SER A 25 11.12 11.18 56.36
N THR A 26 11.88 12.23 56.70
CA THR A 26 12.20 13.32 55.77
C THR A 26 13.20 12.89 54.71
N ALA A 27 14.23 12.12 55.07
CA ALA A 27 15.20 11.61 54.10
C ALA A 27 14.55 10.71 53.05
N ALA A 28 13.62 9.83 53.43
CA ALA A 28 12.96 8.90 52.50
C ALA A 28 12.04 9.62 51.49
N VAL A 29 11.41 10.73 51.89
CA VAL A 29 10.55 11.55 51.01
C VAL A 29 11.37 12.34 49.98
N PHE A 30 12.54 12.85 50.37
CA PHE A 30 13.43 13.56 49.43
C PHE A 30 14.08 12.61 48.40
N THR A 31 14.44 11.39 48.78
CA THR A 31 15.02 10.42 47.81
C THR A 31 13.97 9.92 46.80
N THR A 32 12.71 9.78 47.21
CA THR A 32 11.62 9.34 46.32
C THR A 32 11.17 10.46 45.37
N MET A 33 11.12 11.72 45.81
CA MET A 33 10.87 12.87 44.93
C MET A 33 11.97 13.07 43.87
N SER A 34 13.25 12.89 44.22
CA SER A 34 14.35 12.99 43.25
C SER A 34 14.34 11.85 42.22
N ALA A 35 13.92 10.64 42.61
CA ALA A 35 13.76 9.52 41.69
C ALA A 35 12.57 9.71 40.73
N LEU A 36 11.48 10.33 41.20
CA LEU A 36 10.33 10.69 40.36
C LEU A 36 10.62 11.86 39.42
N ALA A 37 11.44 12.84 39.83
CA ALA A 37 11.90 13.92 38.95
C ALA A 37 12.88 13.41 37.87
N ALA A 38 13.74 12.45 38.21
CA ALA A 38 14.67 11.83 37.24
C ALA A 38 13.96 10.95 36.20
N THR A 39 12.78 10.40 36.50
CA THR A 39 11.97 9.65 35.52
C THR A 39 10.94 10.50 34.77
N SER A 40 10.75 11.77 35.14
CA SER A 40 9.85 12.71 34.47
C SER A 40 10.56 13.78 33.62
N LEU A 41 11.90 13.83 33.66
CA LEU A 41 12.72 14.66 32.79
C LEU A 41 13.13 13.87 31.53
N GLY A 42 12.31 13.97 30.48
CA GLY A 42 12.82 13.96 29.11
C GLY A 42 12.67 12.69 28.28
N THR A 43 11.45 12.17 28.14
CA THR A 43 11.00 11.61 26.85
C THR A 43 10.05 12.59 26.20
N GLY A 44 10.50 13.83 26.00
CA GLY A 44 9.90 14.65 24.95
C GLY A 44 10.18 13.95 23.61
N PRO A 45 9.30 14.06 22.60
CA PRO A 45 9.66 13.60 21.28
C PRO A 45 10.99 14.26 20.95
N SER A 46 12.04 13.45 20.77
CA SER A 46 13.24 13.93 20.11
C SER A 46 12.71 14.53 18.81
N ALA A 47 12.82 15.85 18.66
CA ALA A 47 12.62 16.45 17.37
C ALA A 47 13.73 15.83 16.53
N ALA A 48 13.43 14.71 15.87
CA ALA A 48 14.21 14.24 14.77
C ALA A 48 14.31 15.47 13.88
N GLU A 49 15.52 16.00 13.76
CA GLU A 49 15.82 16.97 12.72
C GLU A 49 15.12 16.45 11.47
N THR A 50 14.24 17.27 10.89
CA THR A 50 13.67 17.06 9.57
C THR A 50 14.81 17.13 8.58
N ASP A 51 15.69 16.13 8.62
CA ASP A 51 16.57 15.80 7.52
C ASP A 51 15.62 15.33 6.43
N SER A 52 15.29 16.30 5.59
CA SER A 52 14.53 16.09 4.39
C SER A 52 15.10 14.86 3.67
N ALA A 53 14.23 13.94 3.28
CA ALA A 53 14.62 12.81 2.45
C ALA A 53 15.08 13.25 1.03
N ALA A 54 14.93 14.54 0.69
CA ALA A 54 15.29 15.14 -0.59
C ALA A 54 16.70 14.79 -1.12
N PRO A 55 17.77 14.68 -0.32
CA PRO A 55 19.10 14.37 -0.86
C PRO A 55 19.25 12.94 -1.41
N CYS A 56 18.36 12.02 -1.06
CA CYS A 56 18.36 10.64 -1.57
C CYS A 56 17.23 10.38 -2.57
N ALA A 57 16.32 11.34 -2.77
CA ALA A 57 15.28 11.22 -3.78
C ALA A 57 15.92 11.21 -5.18
N LEU A 58 15.60 10.19 -5.99
CA LEU A 58 16.00 10.20 -7.39
C LEU A 58 15.19 11.27 -8.13
N THR A 59 15.86 12.01 -8.99
CA THR A 59 15.20 12.92 -9.95
C THR A 59 14.47 12.10 -11.00
N ARG A 60 13.27 12.53 -11.37
CA ARG A 60 12.55 11.96 -12.51
C ARG A 60 13.34 12.12 -13.79
N THR A 61 13.22 11.10 -14.63
CA THR A 61 13.83 11.02 -15.96
C THR A 61 12.75 10.80 -17.01
N ASP A 62 13.13 10.86 -18.27
CA ASP A 62 12.25 10.54 -19.41
C ASP A 62 12.01 9.03 -19.58
N ALA A 63 12.53 8.20 -18.67
CA ALA A 63 12.24 6.76 -18.68
C ALA A 63 10.74 6.52 -18.46
N HIS A 64 10.16 5.61 -19.25
CA HIS A 64 8.81 5.10 -18.99
C HIS A 64 8.79 4.47 -17.60
N HIS A 65 7.81 4.85 -16.77
CA HIS A 65 7.76 4.47 -15.35
C HIS A 65 9.03 4.83 -14.56
N SER A 66 9.56 6.04 -14.77
CA SER A 66 10.70 6.58 -14.02
C SER A 66 10.54 6.39 -12.50
N GLU A 67 11.60 5.92 -11.85
CA GLU A 67 11.64 5.73 -10.39
C GLU A 67 12.02 6.99 -9.60
N GLY A 68 12.15 8.13 -10.29
CA GLY A 68 12.30 9.42 -9.62
C GLY A 68 11.02 9.88 -8.91
N LEU A 69 11.19 10.59 -7.80
CA LEU A 69 10.11 10.99 -6.89
C LEU A 69 10.19 12.47 -6.46
N ASP A 70 11.07 13.25 -7.07
CA ASP A 70 11.17 14.72 -6.88
C ASP A 70 9.91 15.47 -7.37
N THR A 71 9.20 14.92 -8.36
CA THR A 71 7.91 15.42 -8.85
C THR A 71 6.94 14.27 -9.16
N TRP A 72 5.64 14.56 -9.27
CA TRP A 72 4.63 13.59 -9.73
C TRP A 72 4.40 13.73 -11.23
N ASN A 73 4.29 12.61 -11.95
CA ASN A 73 3.90 12.63 -13.36
C ASN A 73 2.40 12.85 -13.49
N THR A 74 2.03 14.08 -13.85
CA THR A 74 0.64 14.50 -14.02
C THR A 74 -0.09 13.77 -15.15
N ALA A 75 0.63 13.03 -16.00
CA ALA A 75 -0.01 12.12 -16.94
C ALA A 75 -0.67 10.92 -16.25
N TYR A 76 -0.32 10.58 -15.00
CA TYR A 76 -0.85 9.45 -14.22
C TYR A 76 -1.71 9.95 -13.05
N PRO A 77 -2.85 9.30 -12.73
CA PRO A 77 -3.62 9.61 -11.54
C PRO A 77 -2.80 9.31 -10.29
N ARG A 78 -2.85 10.20 -9.29
CA ARG A 78 -2.13 10.02 -8.02
C ARG A 78 -3.00 9.25 -7.02
N PRO A 79 -2.55 8.11 -6.46
CA PRO A 79 -3.33 7.34 -5.50
C PRO A 79 -3.20 7.92 -4.07
N ALA A 80 -3.64 9.17 -3.90
CA ALA A 80 -3.58 9.91 -2.63
C ALA A 80 -4.96 10.17 -2.00
N ARG A 81 -6.02 9.68 -2.66
CA ARG A 81 -7.42 9.75 -2.23
C ARG A 81 -8.15 8.53 -2.75
N SER A 82 -9.42 8.34 -2.39
CA SER A 82 -10.22 7.34 -3.10
C SER A 82 -10.30 7.65 -4.60
N LEU A 83 -10.07 6.64 -5.43
CA LEU A 83 -10.23 6.70 -6.89
C LEU A 83 -11.35 5.73 -7.30
N ASP A 84 -12.21 6.15 -8.22
CA ASP A 84 -13.32 5.35 -8.73
C ASP A 84 -12.90 4.65 -10.03
N ALA A 85 -13.17 3.35 -10.11
CA ALA A 85 -12.77 2.51 -11.24
C ALA A 85 -13.97 1.79 -11.84
N VAL A 86 -14.23 1.98 -13.14
CA VAL A 86 -15.31 1.28 -13.83
C VAL A 86 -14.84 -0.05 -14.39
N MET A 87 -15.66 -1.09 -14.25
CA MET A 87 -15.47 -2.38 -14.92
C MET A 87 -16.55 -2.57 -15.98
N VAL A 88 -16.13 -2.58 -17.25
CA VAL A 88 -16.98 -2.86 -18.41
C VAL A 88 -16.69 -4.26 -18.90
N PHE A 89 -17.72 -5.10 -18.95
CA PHE A 89 -17.62 -6.52 -19.32
C PHE A 89 -17.98 -6.67 -20.79
N LEU A 90 -17.08 -7.25 -21.59
CA LEU A 90 -17.13 -7.28 -23.03
C LEU A 90 -17.34 -8.71 -23.54
N SER A 91 -18.50 -8.97 -24.12
CA SER A 91 -18.80 -10.24 -24.80
C SER A 91 -18.56 -10.13 -26.30
N PHE A 92 -18.48 -11.27 -26.99
CA PHE A 92 -18.21 -11.30 -28.42
C PHE A 92 -19.28 -12.10 -29.18
N PRO A 93 -19.59 -11.77 -30.45
CA PRO A 93 -20.61 -12.49 -31.22
C PRO A 93 -20.33 -13.99 -31.46
N ASP A 94 -19.07 -14.42 -31.33
CA ASP A 94 -18.61 -15.82 -31.46
C ASP A 94 -18.52 -16.56 -30.13
N SER A 95 -18.94 -15.94 -29.03
CA SER A 95 -18.93 -16.54 -27.69
C SER A 95 -20.23 -16.28 -26.94
N HIS A 96 -20.63 -17.23 -26.10
CA HIS A 96 -21.70 -17.06 -25.13
C HIS A 96 -21.07 -17.13 -23.74
N PRO A 97 -20.98 -16.00 -23.00
CA PRO A 97 -20.34 -15.99 -21.69
C PRO A 97 -21.00 -16.99 -20.74
N LEU A 98 -20.18 -17.84 -20.10
CA LEU A 98 -20.65 -18.80 -19.10
C LEU A 98 -20.64 -18.22 -17.68
N THR A 99 -19.87 -17.15 -17.48
CA THR A 99 -19.72 -16.43 -16.22
C THR A 99 -20.47 -15.09 -16.26
N THR A 100 -20.92 -14.62 -15.09
CA THR A 100 -21.58 -13.32 -14.96
C THR A 100 -20.58 -12.20 -14.63
N PRO A 101 -20.89 -10.93 -14.99
CA PRO A 101 -20.13 -9.77 -14.55
C PRO A 101 -19.94 -9.69 -13.02
N GLN A 102 -20.91 -10.18 -12.26
CA GLN A 102 -20.83 -10.20 -10.79
C GLN A 102 -19.79 -11.20 -10.29
N GLU A 103 -19.72 -12.39 -10.88
CA GLU A 103 -18.70 -13.40 -10.55
C GLU A 103 -17.29 -12.90 -10.90
N LEU A 104 -17.11 -12.34 -12.11
CA LEU A 104 -15.83 -11.75 -12.52
C LEU A 104 -15.42 -10.54 -11.65
N THR A 105 -16.40 -9.75 -11.18
CA THR A 105 -16.12 -8.70 -10.19
C THR A 105 -15.62 -9.31 -8.88
N ALA A 106 -16.25 -10.39 -8.43
CA ALA A 106 -15.96 -11.04 -7.15
C ALA A 106 -14.59 -11.74 -7.12
N ASP A 107 -14.07 -12.13 -8.28
CA ASP A 107 -12.71 -12.68 -8.41
C ASP A 107 -11.64 -11.67 -7.98
N HIS A 108 -11.85 -10.39 -8.27
CA HIS A 108 -10.87 -9.34 -8.01
C HIS A 108 -11.21 -8.49 -6.79
N PHE A 109 -12.50 -8.25 -6.53
CA PHE A 109 -12.96 -7.38 -5.45
C PHE A 109 -13.72 -8.17 -4.38
N PRO A 110 -13.46 -7.90 -3.08
CA PRO A 110 -12.72 -6.76 -2.53
C PRO A 110 -11.22 -7.03 -2.30
N ALA A 111 -10.62 -8.06 -2.90
CA ALA A 111 -9.21 -8.38 -2.70
C ALA A 111 -8.27 -7.23 -3.12
N THR A 112 -8.46 -6.67 -4.32
CA THR A 112 -7.67 -5.55 -4.84
C THR A 112 -7.86 -4.27 -4.02
N THR A 113 -9.10 -3.92 -3.65
CA THR A 113 -9.35 -2.77 -2.75
C THR A 113 -8.60 -2.93 -1.44
N ARG A 114 -8.71 -4.09 -0.79
CA ARG A 114 -8.06 -4.35 0.49
C ARG A 114 -6.54 -4.40 0.37
N PHE A 115 -5.99 -4.83 -0.76
CA PHE A 115 -4.55 -4.76 -1.01
C PHE A 115 -4.08 -3.30 -0.93
N PHE A 116 -4.70 -2.41 -1.70
CA PHE A 116 -4.33 -1.00 -1.75
C PHE A 116 -4.57 -0.27 -0.43
N GLU A 117 -5.66 -0.55 0.26
CA GLU A 117 -5.93 0.01 1.60
C GLU A 117 -4.85 -0.38 2.61
N ARG A 118 -4.40 -1.65 2.61
CA ARG A 118 -3.32 -2.10 3.49
C ARG A 118 -1.97 -1.51 3.08
N ALA A 119 -1.61 -1.60 1.81
CA ALA A 119 -0.31 -1.16 1.29
C ALA A 119 -0.10 0.35 1.51
N SER A 120 -1.18 1.14 1.45
CA SER A 120 -1.19 2.59 1.63
C SER A 120 -1.45 3.06 3.06
N TYR A 121 -1.57 2.15 4.03
CA TYR A 121 -1.92 2.48 5.42
C TYR A 121 -3.25 3.24 5.55
N GLY A 122 -4.23 2.90 4.71
CA GLY A 122 -5.55 3.53 4.65
C GLY A 122 -5.60 4.86 3.91
N ARG A 123 -4.49 5.33 3.33
CA ARG A 123 -4.44 6.61 2.58
C ARG A 123 -5.09 6.51 1.21
N PHE A 124 -5.19 5.31 0.64
CA PHE A 124 -5.72 5.06 -0.69
C PHE A 124 -6.78 3.95 -0.68
N THR A 125 -7.87 4.18 -1.41
CA THR A 125 -8.93 3.19 -1.64
C THR A 125 -9.31 3.20 -3.12
N LEU A 126 -9.23 2.05 -3.77
CA LEU A 126 -9.76 1.85 -5.11
C LEU A 126 -11.21 1.34 -5.02
N ARG A 127 -12.17 2.06 -5.61
CA ARG A 127 -13.60 1.74 -5.55
C ARG A 127 -14.11 1.18 -6.87
N PRO A 128 -14.51 -0.10 -6.95
CA PRO A 128 -15.03 -0.68 -8.18
C PRO A 128 -16.48 -0.25 -8.43
N HIS A 129 -16.78 0.08 -9.68
CA HIS A 129 -18.12 0.29 -10.22
C HIS A 129 -18.31 -0.66 -11.40
N SER A 130 -18.84 -1.85 -11.12
CA SER A 130 -19.04 -2.87 -12.15
C SER A 130 -20.39 -2.73 -12.85
N LEU A 131 -20.37 -2.82 -14.18
CA LEU A 131 -21.57 -3.05 -14.96
C LEU A 131 -22.15 -4.43 -14.60
N ARG A 132 -23.48 -4.54 -14.63
CA ARG A 132 -24.19 -5.77 -14.28
C ARG A 132 -24.51 -6.65 -15.49
N HIS A 133 -24.13 -6.21 -16.67
CA HIS A 133 -24.44 -6.85 -17.94
C HIS A 133 -23.23 -6.82 -18.86
N TRP A 134 -23.26 -7.71 -19.85
CA TRP A 134 -22.28 -7.76 -20.92
C TRP A 134 -22.58 -6.71 -21.98
N VAL A 135 -21.54 -6.02 -22.44
CA VAL A 135 -21.57 -5.11 -23.58
C VAL A 135 -20.96 -5.85 -24.77
N GLN A 136 -21.78 -6.14 -25.77
CA GLN A 136 -21.33 -6.96 -26.91
C GLN A 136 -20.44 -6.15 -27.86
N MET A 137 -19.25 -6.68 -28.13
CA MET A 137 -18.30 -6.16 -29.11
C MET A 137 -18.85 -6.33 -30.54
N PRO A 138 -18.45 -5.45 -31.49
CA PRO A 138 -18.95 -5.50 -32.85
C PRO A 138 -18.34 -6.62 -33.72
N GLN A 139 -17.17 -7.15 -33.33
CA GLN A 139 -16.45 -8.21 -34.05
C GLN A 139 -16.29 -9.46 -33.18
N PRO A 140 -16.18 -10.66 -33.80
CA PRO A 140 -15.83 -11.87 -33.07
C PRO A 140 -14.47 -11.73 -32.36
N SER A 141 -14.30 -12.39 -31.21
CA SER A 141 -13.08 -12.35 -30.38
C SER A 141 -11.82 -12.63 -31.20
N THR A 142 -11.88 -13.62 -32.09
CA THR A 142 -10.78 -14.04 -32.98
C THR A 142 -10.29 -12.95 -33.94
N ALA A 143 -11.12 -11.94 -34.26
CA ALA A 143 -10.72 -10.84 -35.13
C ALA A 143 -9.70 -9.89 -34.47
N TYR A 144 -9.65 -9.85 -33.14
CA TYR A 144 -8.74 -8.97 -32.40
C TYR A 144 -7.37 -9.60 -32.16
N ALA A 145 -7.21 -10.91 -32.36
CA ALA A 145 -5.95 -11.63 -32.16
C ALA A 145 -5.26 -11.23 -30.83
N ILE A 146 -6.02 -11.30 -29.73
CA ILE A 146 -5.55 -10.97 -28.38
C ILE A 146 -4.52 -12.03 -28.00
N GLN A 147 -3.31 -11.59 -27.70
CA GLN A 147 -2.19 -12.46 -27.35
C GLN A 147 -1.13 -11.66 -26.57
N ARG A 148 -0.22 -12.34 -25.87
CA ARG A 148 0.86 -11.70 -25.09
C ARG A 148 1.60 -10.61 -25.87
N ASP A 149 2.16 -10.94 -27.04
CA ASP A 149 2.83 -9.99 -27.94
C ASP A 149 1.81 -9.40 -28.95
N TRP A 150 0.87 -8.63 -28.41
CA TRP A 150 -0.28 -8.09 -29.16
C TRP A 150 0.12 -7.02 -30.19
N SER A 151 -0.30 -7.21 -31.44
CA SER A 151 -0.13 -6.22 -32.51
C SER A 151 -0.70 -4.85 -32.11
N PRO A 152 0.07 -3.74 -32.24
CA PRO A 152 -0.41 -2.40 -31.90
C PRO A 152 -1.69 -2.01 -32.65
N GLY A 153 -1.80 -2.38 -33.93
CA GLY A 153 -2.97 -2.08 -34.75
C GLY A 153 -4.22 -2.84 -34.31
N ARG A 154 -4.07 -4.13 -33.97
CA ARG A 154 -5.16 -4.98 -33.46
C ARG A 154 -5.62 -4.53 -32.07
N ARG A 155 -4.68 -4.22 -31.18
CA ARG A 155 -4.94 -3.61 -29.86
C ARG A 155 -5.71 -2.32 -29.98
N ALA A 156 -5.28 -1.42 -30.87
CA ALA A 156 -5.96 -0.15 -31.07
C ALA A 156 -7.38 -0.34 -31.64
N ALA A 157 -7.61 -1.33 -32.51
CA ALA A 157 -8.95 -1.68 -32.99
C ALA A 157 -9.84 -2.18 -31.85
N TYR A 158 -9.37 -3.13 -31.05
CA TYR A 158 -10.10 -3.62 -29.87
C TYR A 158 -10.51 -2.49 -28.93
N LEU A 159 -9.57 -1.62 -28.54
CA LEU A 159 -9.86 -0.55 -27.58
C LEU A 159 -10.83 0.50 -28.14
N ARG A 160 -10.75 0.82 -29.44
CA ARG A 160 -11.72 1.72 -30.08
C ARG A 160 -13.11 1.10 -30.13
N ASP A 161 -13.21 -0.17 -30.51
CA ASP A 161 -14.49 -0.87 -30.61
C ASP A 161 -15.12 -1.01 -29.22
N ALA A 162 -14.35 -1.43 -28.21
CA ALA A 162 -14.77 -1.51 -26.81
C ALA A 162 -15.28 -0.17 -26.29
N LEU A 163 -14.54 0.92 -26.53
CA LEU A 163 -14.98 2.24 -26.13
C LEU A 163 -16.27 2.65 -26.84
N SER A 164 -16.38 2.40 -28.15
CA SER A 164 -17.55 2.79 -28.95
C SER A 164 -18.86 2.14 -28.50
N VAL A 165 -18.80 0.90 -27.99
CA VAL A 165 -19.99 0.19 -27.49
C VAL A 165 -20.28 0.49 -26.02
N ALA A 166 -19.28 0.92 -25.26
CA ALA A 166 -19.38 1.25 -23.84
C ALA A 166 -19.81 2.70 -23.58
N ASP A 167 -19.33 3.66 -24.37
CA ASP A 167 -19.57 5.12 -24.24
C ASP A 167 -21.07 5.48 -24.15
N PRO A 168 -21.98 4.88 -24.93
CA PRO A 168 -23.41 5.16 -24.78
C PRO A 168 -24.03 4.70 -23.44
N GLN A 169 -23.31 3.88 -22.67
CA GLN A 169 -23.80 3.22 -21.45
C GLN A 169 -23.04 3.66 -20.19
N VAL A 170 -21.88 4.28 -20.35
CA VAL A 170 -20.94 4.62 -19.28
C VAL A 170 -20.45 6.04 -19.51
N ASP A 171 -20.72 6.92 -18.54
CA ASP A 171 -20.09 8.24 -18.49
C ASP A 171 -18.68 8.10 -17.91
N PHE A 172 -17.69 8.03 -18.79
CA PHE A 172 -16.28 7.84 -18.47
C PHE A 172 -15.67 9.03 -17.71
N SER A 173 -16.29 10.22 -17.76
CA SER A 173 -15.80 11.39 -17.01
C SER A 173 -15.88 11.21 -15.49
N ARG A 174 -16.62 10.20 -15.03
CA ARG A 174 -16.85 9.88 -13.61
C ARG A 174 -15.79 8.96 -13.00
N TYR A 175 -14.87 8.43 -13.79
CA TYR A 175 -13.95 7.37 -13.36
C TYR A 175 -12.50 7.78 -13.57
N ASP A 176 -11.66 7.46 -12.57
CA ASP A 176 -10.22 7.68 -12.61
C ASP A 176 -9.49 6.51 -13.30
N VAL A 177 -10.10 5.31 -13.30
CA VAL A 177 -9.55 4.07 -13.87
C VAL A 177 -10.62 3.32 -14.67
N VAL A 178 -10.22 2.74 -15.81
CA VAL A 178 -11.10 1.96 -16.69
C VAL A 178 -10.56 0.55 -16.86
N TYR A 179 -11.36 -0.45 -16.50
CA TYR A 179 -11.14 -1.86 -16.79
C TYR A 179 -12.05 -2.32 -17.91
N PHE A 180 -11.46 -2.83 -18.98
CA PHE A 180 -12.16 -3.58 -20.02
C PHE A 180 -11.90 -5.07 -19.78
N VAL A 181 -12.92 -5.76 -19.30
CA VAL A 181 -12.89 -7.18 -18.93
C VAL A 181 -13.50 -7.98 -20.06
N ALA A 182 -12.71 -8.81 -20.74
CA ALA A 182 -13.23 -9.66 -21.79
C ALA A 182 -13.89 -10.91 -21.21
N ASP A 183 -14.81 -11.49 -21.98
CA ASP A 183 -15.32 -12.84 -21.76
C ASP A 183 -14.15 -13.86 -21.74
N PRO A 184 -13.87 -14.51 -20.59
CA PRO A 184 -12.74 -15.44 -20.45
C PRO A 184 -12.90 -16.71 -21.29
N ASP A 185 -14.14 -17.05 -21.68
CA ASP A 185 -14.44 -18.26 -22.46
C ASP A 185 -14.39 -18.01 -23.98
N ALA A 186 -14.20 -16.76 -24.41
CA ALA A 186 -14.20 -16.42 -25.82
C ALA A 186 -12.94 -16.94 -26.53
N PRO A 187 -13.07 -17.65 -27.67
CA PRO A 187 -11.97 -18.41 -28.28
C PRO A 187 -10.79 -17.58 -28.78
N GLY A 188 -10.97 -16.27 -28.94
CA GLY A 188 -9.92 -15.32 -29.33
C GLY A 188 -9.28 -14.54 -28.19
N VAL A 189 -9.56 -14.88 -26.93
CA VAL A 189 -8.99 -14.25 -25.73
C VAL A 189 -7.87 -15.13 -25.18
N ASP A 190 -6.67 -14.57 -25.07
CA ASP A 190 -5.50 -15.18 -24.45
C ASP A 190 -5.32 -14.59 -23.04
N SER A 191 -5.37 -15.42 -22.00
CA SER A 191 -5.23 -14.98 -20.61
C SER A 191 -3.87 -14.39 -20.29
N ASP A 192 -2.81 -14.81 -20.99
CA ASP A 192 -1.46 -14.28 -20.80
C ASP A 192 -1.30 -12.85 -21.37
N ALA A 193 -2.36 -12.28 -21.95
CA ALA A 193 -2.34 -10.97 -22.57
C ALA A 193 -2.84 -9.83 -21.67
N THR A 194 -3.34 -10.13 -20.45
CA THR A 194 -3.75 -9.11 -19.47
C THR A 194 -2.61 -8.12 -19.26
N LYS A 195 -2.94 -6.82 -19.34
CA LYS A 195 -1.97 -5.74 -19.13
C LYS A 195 -2.65 -4.38 -19.03
N VAL A 196 -1.93 -3.40 -18.50
CA VAL A 196 -2.20 -1.98 -18.75
C VAL A 196 -1.72 -1.56 -20.13
N VAL A 197 -2.62 -0.93 -20.89
CA VAL A 197 -2.29 -0.33 -22.17
C VAL A 197 -2.08 1.18 -21.99
N ASN A 198 -0.82 1.61 -22.05
CA ASN A 198 -0.44 3.02 -22.15
C ASN A 198 -0.61 3.52 -23.60
N LEU A 199 -1.51 4.49 -23.81
CA LEU A 199 -1.83 5.00 -25.14
C LEU A 199 -1.03 6.27 -25.45
N THR A 200 -0.26 6.24 -26.54
CA THR A 200 0.45 7.43 -27.05
C THR A 200 -0.50 8.53 -27.51
N SER A 201 -1.65 8.15 -28.08
CA SER A 201 -2.76 9.05 -28.39
C SER A 201 -3.97 8.63 -27.57
N PRO A 202 -4.54 9.53 -26.73
CA PRO A 202 -5.67 9.17 -25.88
C PRO A 202 -6.88 8.79 -26.72
N LEU A 203 -7.66 7.84 -26.23
CA LEU A 203 -9.03 7.70 -26.68
C LEU A 203 -9.88 8.78 -26.00
N ARG A 204 -10.96 9.21 -26.66
CA ARG A 204 -11.82 10.28 -26.15
C ARG A 204 -13.24 9.77 -26.00
N ALA A 205 -13.79 9.99 -24.82
CA ALA A 205 -15.16 9.68 -24.42
C ALA A 205 -15.59 10.72 -23.39
N ASP A 206 -16.85 11.17 -23.44
CA ASP A 206 -17.42 12.12 -22.46
C ASP A 206 -16.56 13.36 -22.16
N GLY A 207 -15.92 13.92 -23.19
CA GLY A 207 -15.03 15.09 -23.03
C GLY A 207 -13.74 14.82 -22.25
N THR A 208 -13.42 13.56 -21.96
CA THR A 208 -12.24 13.12 -21.21
C THR A 208 -11.24 12.38 -22.12
N ASP A 209 -9.95 12.64 -21.91
CA ASP A 209 -8.85 11.92 -22.55
C ASP A 209 -8.53 10.64 -21.75
N LEU A 210 -8.96 9.47 -22.24
CA LEU A 210 -8.58 8.16 -21.72
C LEU A 210 -7.18 7.78 -22.22
N ARG A 211 -6.17 8.02 -21.38
CA ARG A 211 -4.75 7.76 -21.70
C ARG A 211 -4.31 6.35 -21.35
N ARG A 212 -5.03 5.67 -20.46
CA ARG A 212 -4.73 4.32 -19.99
C ARG A 212 -6.02 3.56 -19.78
N ILE A 213 -6.00 2.31 -20.21
CA ILE A 213 -7.05 1.34 -19.99
C ILE A 213 -6.36 0.06 -19.55
N VAL A 214 -6.90 -0.57 -18.53
CA VAL A 214 -6.47 -1.89 -18.10
C VAL A 214 -7.33 -2.90 -18.85
N THR A 215 -6.70 -3.73 -19.67
CA THR A 215 -7.38 -4.83 -20.36
C THR A 215 -7.21 -6.10 -19.53
N VAL A 216 -8.33 -6.67 -19.08
CA VAL A 216 -8.38 -7.87 -18.24
C VAL A 216 -8.85 -9.03 -19.11
N PHE A 217 -7.95 -9.97 -19.37
CA PHE A 217 -8.18 -11.16 -20.20
C PHE A 217 -8.05 -12.45 -19.38
N GLU A 218 -7.93 -12.31 -18.06
CA GLU A 218 -7.72 -13.40 -17.13
C GLU A 218 -8.75 -14.52 -17.25
N GLN A 219 -8.29 -15.73 -16.95
CA GLN A 219 -9.15 -16.87 -16.68
C GLN A 219 -10.03 -16.64 -15.43
N HIS A 220 -11.10 -17.43 -15.33
CA HIS A 220 -11.97 -17.48 -14.16
C HIS A 220 -11.76 -18.81 -13.41
N PRO A 221 -11.16 -18.84 -12.20
CA PRO A 221 -10.64 -17.70 -11.44
C PRO A 221 -9.21 -17.26 -11.86
N PRO A 222 -8.87 -15.98 -11.67
CA PRO A 222 -7.59 -15.40 -12.04
C PRO A 222 -6.51 -15.62 -10.98
N ASP A 223 -5.28 -15.22 -11.30
CA ASP A 223 -4.28 -14.99 -10.26
C ASP A 223 -4.73 -13.89 -9.30
N ARG A 224 -4.64 -14.16 -8.01
CA ARG A 224 -5.30 -13.35 -6.96
C ARG A 224 -4.94 -11.86 -7.01
N LEU A 225 -3.71 -11.52 -7.41
CA LEU A 225 -3.18 -10.16 -7.34
C LEU A 225 -2.87 -9.53 -8.70
N VAL A 226 -3.22 -10.20 -9.80
CA VAL A 226 -2.99 -9.68 -11.16
C VAL A 226 -3.61 -8.29 -11.35
N LEU A 227 -4.87 -8.10 -10.95
CA LEU A 227 -5.50 -6.79 -11.10
C LEU A 227 -4.84 -5.71 -10.23
N ALA A 228 -4.30 -6.09 -9.06
CA ALA A 228 -3.56 -5.15 -8.22
C ALA A 228 -2.23 -4.75 -8.88
N HIS A 229 -1.51 -5.73 -9.46
CA HIS A 229 -0.28 -5.51 -10.21
C HIS A 229 -0.51 -4.57 -11.39
N GLU A 230 -1.49 -4.88 -12.24
CA GLU A 230 -1.85 -4.04 -13.38
C GLU A 230 -2.25 -2.63 -12.94
N THR A 231 -3.05 -2.52 -11.88
CA THR A 231 -3.42 -1.21 -11.35
C THR A 231 -2.21 -0.42 -10.83
N GLY A 232 -1.13 -1.09 -10.41
CA GLY A 232 0.15 -0.45 -10.08
C GLY A 232 0.73 0.36 -11.25
N HIS A 233 0.66 -0.14 -12.48
CA HIS A 233 1.09 0.60 -13.67
C HIS A 233 0.23 1.84 -13.96
N VAL A 234 -1.04 1.84 -13.57
CA VAL A 234 -1.91 3.03 -13.64
C VAL A 234 -1.38 4.16 -12.75
N PHE A 235 -0.59 3.83 -11.72
CA PHE A 235 0.04 4.77 -10.80
C PHE A 235 1.55 4.98 -11.04
N ASP A 236 1.99 4.73 -12.28
CA ASP A 236 3.37 4.97 -12.74
C ASP A 236 4.43 4.04 -12.13
N LEU A 237 4.05 2.82 -11.71
CA LEU A 237 5.01 1.80 -11.27
C LEU A 237 5.50 0.94 -12.45
N PRO A 238 6.80 0.61 -12.55
CA PRO A 238 7.32 -0.31 -13.55
C PRO A 238 7.17 -1.77 -13.12
N ASP A 239 7.28 -2.69 -14.08
CA ASP A 239 7.63 -4.08 -13.79
C ASP A 239 9.03 -4.17 -13.21
N LEU A 240 9.21 -4.98 -12.16
CA LEU A 240 10.50 -5.21 -11.51
C LEU A 240 11.07 -6.61 -11.80
N TYR A 241 10.32 -7.49 -12.44
CA TYR A 241 10.82 -8.80 -12.87
C TYR A 241 11.78 -8.68 -14.05
N HIS A 242 12.69 -9.65 -14.16
CA HIS A 242 13.59 -9.76 -15.29
C HIS A 242 12.99 -10.70 -16.34
N ARG A 243 12.45 -10.17 -17.45
CA ARG A 243 12.01 -11.02 -18.56
C ARG A 243 13.24 -11.64 -19.26
N PRO A 244 13.47 -12.97 -19.15
CA PRO A 244 14.61 -13.62 -19.79
C PRO A 244 14.50 -13.53 -21.32
N VAL A 245 15.63 -13.34 -21.99
CA VAL A 245 15.68 -13.11 -23.46
C VAL A 245 15.14 -14.30 -24.26
N ASP A 246 15.26 -15.51 -23.74
CA ASP A 246 14.77 -16.76 -24.34
C ASP A 246 13.45 -17.27 -23.74
N GLY A 247 12.83 -16.49 -22.84
CA GLY A 247 11.64 -16.87 -22.09
C GLY A 247 11.84 -18.03 -21.11
N LYS A 248 13.08 -18.51 -20.92
CA LYS A 248 13.43 -19.62 -20.04
C LYS A 248 14.43 -19.12 -19.00
N GLY A 249 13.99 -18.89 -17.78
CA GLY A 249 14.92 -18.46 -16.74
C GLY A 249 14.25 -17.86 -15.51
N ASP A 250 15.11 -17.30 -14.67
CA ASP A 250 14.80 -16.67 -13.39
C ASP A 250 14.16 -15.29 -13.63
N TRP A 251 12.82 -15.27 -13.61
CA TRP A 251 12.04 -14.02 -13.69
C TRP A 251 12.23 -13.15 -12.45
N ASP A 252 12.64 -13.77 -11.36
CA ASP A 252 12.59 -13.26 -9.99
C ASP A 252 13.95 -12.78 -9.47
N THR A 253 14.99 -12.80 -10.32
CA THR A 253 16.41 -12.64 -9.92
C THR A 253 16.70 -11.45 -9.00
N HIS A 254 16.03 -10.32 -9.21
CA HIS A 254 16.38 -9.06 -8.54
C HIS A 254 15.48 -8.72 -7.35
N VAL A 255 14.20 -9.08 -7.44
CA VAL A 255 13.16 -8.62 -6.51
C VAL A 255 12.39 -9.78 -5.89
N GLY A 256 12.22 -10.88 -6.63
CA GLY A 256 11.42 -12.03 -6.24
C GLY A 256 10.03 -11.67 -5.74
N ASP A 257 9.56 -12.46 -4.78
CA ASP A 257 8.20 -12.34 -4.20
C ASP A 257 8.01 -11.15 -3.24
N TRP A 258 8.99 -10.25 -3.13
CA TRP A 258 8.99 -9.19 -2.13
C TRP A 258 8.25 -7.92 -2.56
N ASP A 259 8.11 -7.67 -3.86
CA ASP A 259 7.34 -6.57 -4.42
C ASP A 259 6.27 -7.09 -5.38
N LEU A 260 5.04 -6.59 -5.26
CA LEU A 260 3.94 -6.91 -6.18
C LEU A 260 4.32 -6.70 -7.64
N MET A 261 5.10 -5.66 -7.94
CA MET A 261 5.55 -5.33 -9.29
C MET A 261 6.66 -6.26 -9.78
N GLY A 262 7.26 -7.06 -8.90
CA GLY A 262 8.16 -8.16 -9.25
C GLY A 262 7.40 -9.47 -9.44
N SER A 263 6.52 -9.83 -8.50
CA SER A 263 5.76 -11.08 -8.55
C SER A 263 4.37 -10.91 -7.95
N GLN A 264 3.35 -11.12 -8.79
CA GLN A 264 1.95 -11.22 -8.35
C GLN A 264 1.64 -12.52 -7.60
N PHE A 265 2.58 -13.48 -7.62
CA PHE A 265 2.43 -14.83 -7.08
C PHE A 265 2.97 -14.98 -5.65
N GLY A 266 3.69 -13.97 -5.15
CA GLY A 266 4.29 -14.04 -3.84
C GLY A 266 3.30 -14.37 -2.73
N LEU A 267 3.77 -15.03 -1.67
CA LEU A 267 2.92 -15.51 -0.57
C LEU A 267 2.33 -14.35 0.25
N ALA A 268 3.03 -13.21 0.30
CA ALA A 268 2.57 -11.99 0.96
C ALA A 268 3.12 -10.74 0.24
N PRO A 269 2.70 -10.46 -1.02
CA PRO A 269 3.25 -9.35 -1.77
C PRO A 269 2.76 -8.05 -1.15
N ASP A 270 3.70 -7.13 -0.95
CA ASP A 270 3.46 -5.72 -0.65
C ASP A 270 4.23 -4.91 -1.72
N LEU A 271 4.20 -3.59 -1.64
CA LEU A 271 5.14 -2.76 -2.38
C LEU A 271 6.39 -2.48 -1.54
N PHE A 272 7.54 -2.39 -2.18
CA PHE A 272 8.76 -1.91 -1.58
C PHE A 272 8.59 -0.50 -1.02
N ALA A 273 9.39 -0.18 0.01
CA ALA A 273 9.39 1.14 0.63
C ALA A 273 9.62 2.25 -0.41
N TRP A 274 10.42 2.00 -1.45
CA TRP A 274 10.62 2.94 -2.54
C TRP A 274 9.32 3.28 -3.29
N HIS A 275 8.57 2.27 -3.72
CA HIS A 275 7.28 2.45 -4.38
C HIS A 275 6.24 3.10 -3.45
N LYS A 276 6.17 2.67 -2.18
CA LYS A 276 5.29 3.33 -1.21
C LYS A 276 5.66 4.81 -1.01
N TRP A 277 6.94 5.16 -1.01
CA TRP A 277 7.38 6.55 -0.94
C TRP A 277 7.04 7.34 -2.20
N LYS A 278 7.31 6.78 -3.38
CA LYS A 278 6.94 7.37 -4.68
C LYS A 278 5.44 7.66 -4.80
N LEU A 279 4.60 6.76 -4.31
CA LEU A 279 3.14 6.94 -4.29
C LEU A 279 2.65 7.93 -3.23
N GLY A 280 3.53 8.37 -2.31
CA GLY A 280 3.21 9.29 -1.22
C GLY A 280 2.56 8.62 -0.01
N TRP A 281 2.75 7.30 0.15
CA TRP A 281 2.22 6.53 1.28
C TRP A 281 3.19 6.45 2.45
N LEU A 282 4.48 6.74 2.23
CA LEU A 282 5.45 7.04 3.28
C LEU A 282 5.68 8.56 3.38
N ASP A 283 5.60 9.09 4.59
CA ASP A 283 5.92 10.49 4.86
C ASP A 283 7.44 10.73 4.81
N PRO A 284 7.90 11.96 4.50
CA PRO A 284 9.32 12.27 4.45
C PRO A 284 10.10 11.91 5.73
N GLN A 285 9.44 11.96 6.90
CA GLN A 285 10.05 11.59 8.18
C GLN A 285 10.27 10.07 8.34
N GLN A 286 9.57 9.25 7.56
CA GLN A 286 9.75 7.79 7.53
C GLN A 286 10.92 7.37 6.63
N VAL A 287 11.60 8.33 5.98
CA VAL A 287 12.72 8.07 5.07
C VAL A 287 13.95 8.82 5.57
N ARG A 288 15.02 8.08 5.88
CA ARG A 288 16.29 8.65 6.31
C ARG A 288 17.33 8.51 5.21
N CYS A 289 17.81 9.65 4.70
CA CYS A 289 18.97 9.68 3.81
C CYS A 289 20.27 9.64 4.64
N VAL A 290 21.06 8.56 4.51
CA VAL A 290 22.34 8.41 5.23
C VAL A 290 23.47 8.86 4.31
N ARG A 291 24.04 10.04 4.58
CA ARG A 291 25.09 10.66 3.74
C ARG A 291 26.47 10.66 4.37
N ASP A 292 26.53 10.58 5.70
CA ASP A 292 27.79 10.65 6.41
C ASP A 292 28.58 9.36 6.21
N ALA A 293 29.90 9.49 6.02
CA ALA A 293 30.80 8.35 5.85
C ALA A 293 31.01 7.53 7.15
N GLY A 294 30.48 8.01 8.28
CA GLY A 294 30.57 7.36 9.59
C GLY A 294 29.41 6.40 9.87
N PRO A 295 29.56 5.48 10.85
CA PRO A 295 28.48 4.59 11.26
C PRO A 295 27.25 5.37 11.72
N THR A 296 26.09 5.06 11.15
CA THR A 296 24.81 5.60 11.58
C THR A 296 23.99 4.50 12.23
N ARG A 297 23.47 4.75 13.44
CA ARG A 297 22.56 3.82 14.12
C ARG A 297 21.12 4.24 13.85
N LEU A 298 20.35 3.35 13.24
CA LEU A 298 18.93 3.56 12.93
C LEU A 298 18.09 2.47 13.59
N THR A 299 16.90 2.84 14.02
CA THR A 299 15.85 1.88 14.38
C THR A 299 14.93 1.74 13.17
N LEU A 300 14.66 0.51 12.76
CA LEU A 300 13.77 0.20 11.65
C LEU A 300 12.51 -0.48 12.16
N GLU A 301 11.39 -0.14 11.56
CA GLU A 301 10.10 -0.81 11.78
C GLU A 301 9.74 -1.63 10.53
N PRO A 302 9.06 -2.79 10.68
CA PRO A 302 8.55 -3.54 9.55
C PRO A 302 7.64 -2.66 8.68
N LEU A 303 7.86 -2.65 7.36
CA LEU A 303 7.07 -1.82 6.43
C LEU A 303 5.56 -2.16 6.46
N ALA A 304 5.22 -3.40 6.80
CA ALA A 304 3.83 -3.84 6.94
C ALA A 304 3.14 -3.26 8.20
N ALA A 305 3.92 -2.85 9.20
CA ALA A 305 3.39 -2.13 10.36
C ALA A 305 3.13 -0.69 9.94
N GLY A 306 1.85 -0.34 9.80
CA GLY A 306 1.48 1.03 9.50
C GLY A 306 1.86 2.01 10.60
N PRO A 307 1.86 3.33 10.32
CA PRO A 307 2.16 4.35 11.31
C PRO A 307 1.30 4.16 12.58
N GLY A 308 1.95 4.04 13.74
CA GLY A 308 1.28 3.92 15.04
C GLY A 308 0.72 2.52 15.37
N VAL A 309 1.00 1.49 14.58
CA VAL A 309 0.70 0.10 14.94
C VAL A 309 1.84 -0.44 15.80
N PRO A 310 1.61 -0.78 17.08
CA PRO A 310 2.66 -1.36 17.91
C PRO A 310 3.10 -2.70 17.35
N THR A 311 4.35 -2.79 16.90
CA THR A 311 4.93 -4.09 16.56
C THR A 311 5.43 -4.75 17.83
N THR A 312 4.82 -5.86 18.21
CA THR A 312 5.42 -6.77 19.19
C THR A 312 6.63 -7.43 18.54
N GLY A 313 7.83 -7.02 18.94
CA GLY A 313 9.05 -7.71 18.53
C GLY A 313 8.99 -9.17 19.00
N THR A 314 9.19 -10.10 18.08
CA THR A 314 9.44 -11.52 18.39
C THR A 314 10.91 -11.73 18.72
#